data_AF-A0A553FV96-F1
#
_entry.id   AF-A0A553FV96-F1
#
_cell.length_a   1.000
_cell.length_b   1.000
_cell.length_c   1.000
_cell.angle_alpha   90.00
_cell.angle_beta   90.00
_cell.angle_gamma   90.00
#
_symmetry.space_group_name_H-M   'P 1'
#
loop_
_entity.id
_entity.type
_entity.pdbx_description
1 polymer ?
#
loop_
_entity_poly.entity_id
_entity_poly.type
_entity_poly.pdbx_seq_one_letter_code
_entity_poly.pdbx_strand_id
1 'polypeptide(L)'
;MKLVLKDYIESLREEGELDSLLTDLLWGMGFTILTKPKKGRQYGVDIAAFGKDFQDNHKKKVFLITVKQGDFDRNNWDSGKNAIRPSLNEIIDVYIPTQLNKRYAKYKIKIIVACNGDLDQKEGVSKVTFFLW
;
A
#
# COMPACT_ATOMS: atom_id res chain seq x y z
N MET A 1 -11.49 7.41 -21.37
CA MET A 1 -10.13 7.42 -20.77
C MET A 1 -10.04 6.78 -19.39
N LYS A 2 -10.99 6.99 -18.47
CA LYS A 2 -10.98 6.28 -17.16
C LYS A 2 -11.09 4.74 -17.30
N LEU A 3 -11.90 4.25 -18.24
CA LEU A 3 -12.05 2.81 -18.51
C LEU A 3 -10.73 2.15 -18.93
N VAL A 4 -10.04 2.68 -19.95
CA VAL A 4 -8.78 2.11 -20.46
C VAL A 4 -7.70 1.98 -19.37
N LEU A 5 -7.61 2.95 -18.46
CA LEU A 5 -6.68 2.88 -17.32
C LEU A 5 -7.11 1.86 -16.26
N LYS A 6 -8.42 1.74 -16.00
CA LYS A 6 -8.95 0.72 -15.09
C LYS A 6 -8.63 -0.67 -15.64
N ASP A 7 -8.97 -0.92 -16.90
CA ASP A 7 -8.74 -2.20 -17.57
C ASP A 7 -7.25 -2.55 -17.61
N TYR A 8 -6.37 -1.56 -17.80
CA TYR A 8 -4.93 -1.75 -17.73
C TYR A 8 -4.46 -2.19 -16.33
N ILE A 9 -4.91 -1.51 -15.27
CA ILE A 9 -4.53 -1.87 -13.88
C ILE A 9 -5.06 -3.26 -13.52
N GLU A 10 -6.31 -3.58 -13.89
CA GLU A 10 -6.90 -4.91 -13.68
C GLU A 10 -6.17 -6.01 -14.47
N SER A 11 -5.57 -5.66 -15.60
CA SER A 11 -4.81 -6.60 -16.44
C SER A 11 -3.42 -6.96 -15.89
N LEU A 12 -2.89 -6.21 -14.92
CA LEU A 12 -1.58 -6.47 -14.32
C LEU A 12 -1.64 -7.79 -13.56
N ARG A 13 -0.88 -8.80 -14.01
CA ARG A 13 -0.88 -10.15 -13.39
C ARG A 13 0.49 -10.54 -12.86
N GLU A 14 1.53 -9.86 -13.31
CA GLU A 14 2.89 -10.21 -12.93
C GLU A 14 3.19 -9.76 -11.48
N GLU A 15 3.92 -10.61 -10.76
CA GLU A 15 4.35 -10.31 -9.39
C GLU A 15 5.26 -9.07 -9.39
N GLY A 16 4.91 -8.06 -8.60
CA GLY A 16 5.66 -6.81 -8.51
C GLY A 16 5.36 -5.76 -9.60
N GLU A 17 4.47 -6.06 -10.55
CA GLU A 17 4.09 -5.12 -11.62
C GLU A 17 3.33 -3.91 -11.06
N LEU A 18 2.29 -4.18 -10.25
CA LEU A 18 1.53 -3.14 -9.57
C LEU A 18 2.42 -2.32 -8.62
N ASP A 19 3.31 -2.97 -7.89
CA ASP A 19 4.27 -2.35 -6.98
C ASP A 19 5.19 -1.36 -7.70
N SER A 20 5.67 -1.75 -8.88
CA SER A 20 6.56 -0.94 -9.71
C SER A 20 5.81 0.29 -10.25
N LEU A 21 4.60 0.09 -10.79
CA LEU A 21 3.75 1.19 -11.25
C LEU A 21 3.44 2.19 -10.12
N LEU A 22 3.03 1.71 -8.95
CA LEU A 22 2.75 2.56 -7.79
C LEU A 22 3.99 3.32 -7.32
N THR A 23 5.16 2.67 -7.33
CA THR A 23 6.43 3.30 -6.97
C THR A 23 6.74 4.47 -7.91
N ASP A 24 6.61 4.26 -9.22
CA ASP A 24 6.89 5.28 -10.23
C ASP A 24 5.91 6.46 -10.13
N LEU A 25 4.63 6.18 -9.89
CA LEU A 25 3.61 7.21 -9.64
C LEU A 25 3.93 8.06 -8.41
N LEU A 26 4.24 7.42 -7.28
CA LEU A 26 4.61 8.14 -6.04
C LEU A 26 5.83 9.02 -6.26
N TRP A 27 6.85 8.50 -6.95
CA TRP A 27 8.05 9.26 -7.28
C TRP A 27 7.73 10.47 -8.17
N GLY A 28 6.94 10.28 -9.23
CA GLY A 28 6.46 11.36 -10.10
C GLY A 28 5.60 12.40 -9.37
N MET A 29 4.90 12.01 -8.31
CA MET A 29 4.13 12.89 -7.43
C MET A 29 4.99 13.62 -6.38
N GLY A 30 6.32 13.45 -6.42
CA GLY A 30 7.26 14.14 -5.53
C GLY A 30 7.43 13.47 -4.16
N PHE A 31 7.05 12.20 -4.02
CA PHE A 31 7.34 11.43 -2.81
C PHE A 31 8.79 10.95 -2.82
N THR A 32 9.39 10.90 -1.64
CA THR A 32 10.66 10.23 -1.41
C THR A 32 10.40 8.75 -1.12
N ILE A 33 10.86 7.86 -1.99
CA ILE A 33 10.81 6.42 -1.73
C ILE A 33 11.86 6.05 -0.68
N LEU A 34 11.43 5.41 0.42
CA LEU A 34 12.24 5.19 1.62
C LEU A 34 13.11 3.92 1.59
N THR A 35 13.10 3.19 0.47
CA THR A 35 13.85 1.96 0.12
C THR A 35 13.01 0.67 0.14
N LYS A 36 13.35 -0.20 -0.82
CA LYS A 36 12.85 -1.55 -1.10
C LYS A 36 13.63 -2.60 -0.29
N PRO A 37 13.01 -3.54 0.43
CA PRO A 37 13.73 -4.66 1.05
C PRO A 37 14.24 -5.59 -0.06
N LYS A 38 15.54 -5.59 -0.35
CA LYS A 38 16.11 -6.35 -1.49
C LYS A 38 16.52 -7.80 -1.16
N LYS A 39 16.40 -8.25 0.10
CA LYS A 39 16.52 -9.66 0.54
C LYS A 39 16.12 -9.75 2.03
N GLY A 40 15.13 -10.57 2.36
CA GLY A 40 14.65 -10.76 3.74
C GLY A 40 13.15 -10.48 3.91
N ARG A 41 12.63 -10.72 5.12
CA ARG A 41 11.21 -10.52 5.46
C ARG A 41 10.84 -9.04 5.35
N GLN A 42 9.75 -8.75 4.62
CA GLN A 42 9.32 -7.38 4.33
C GLN A 42 8.29 -6.84 5.34
N TYR A 43 7.90 -7.67 6.32
CA TYR A 43 6.97 -7.33 7.41
C TYR A 43 5.71 -6.61 6.92
N GLY A 44 5.13 -7.14 5.85
CA GLY A 44 3.93 -6.61 5.21
C GLY A 44 4.10 -5.29 4.44
N VAL A 45 5.27 -4.66 4.38
CA VAL A 45 5.48 -3.42 3.60
C VAL A 45 6.15 -3.70 2.27
N ASP A 46 5.41 -3.52 1.19
CA ASP A 46 5.91 -3.65 -0.18
C ASP A 46 6.49 -2.31 -0.69
N ILE A 47 5.86 -1.18 -0.32
CA ILE A 47 6.34 0.17 -0.64
C ILE A 47 6.32 1.06 0.60
N ALA A 48 7.45 1.67 0.91
CA ALA A 48 7.56 2.72 1.92
C ALA A 48 7.90 4.07 1.25
N ALA A 49 7.10 5.09 1.51
CA ALA A 49 7.29 6.43 0.93
C ALA A 49 7.07 7.54 1.97
N PHE A 50 7.69 8.68 1.74
CA PHE A 50 7.53 9.88 2.55
C PHE A 50 7.17 11.06 1.66
N GLY A 51 6.09 11.74 1.97
CA GLY A 51 5.60 12.82 1.11
C GLY A 51 4.46 13.60 1.74
N LYS A 52 3.93 14.55 0.96
CA LYS A 52 2.77 15.34 1.35
C LYS A 52 1.49 14.55 1.13
N ASP A 53 0.64 14.53 2.14
CA ASP A 53 -0.70 13.99 2.05
C ASP A 53 -1.64 15.01 1.38
N PHE A 54 -2.02 14.73 0.15
CA PHE A 54 -2.90 15.61 -0.63
C PHE A 54 -4.35 15.68 -0.13
N GLN A 55 -4.85 14.78 0.75
CA GLN A 55 -6.18 14.95 1.39
C GLN A 55 -6.08 15.44 2.85
N ASP A 56 -4.91 15.38 3.51
CA ASP A 56 -4.70 15.95 4.85
C ASP A 56 -3.87 17.24 4.78
N ASN A 57 -4.39 18.26 4.10
CA ASN A 57 -3.83 19.61 4.00
C ASN A 57 -2.32 19.64 3.71
N HIS A 58 -1.83 18.75 2.83
CA HIS A 58 -0.43 18.64 2.45
C HIS A 58 0.55 18.36 3.61
N LYS A 59 0.07 17.81 4.74
CA LYS A 59 0.94 17.41 5.85
C LYS A 59 1.87 16.30 5.43
N LYS A 60 3.12 16.34 5.89
CA LYS A 60 4.10 15.28 5.62
C LYS A 60 3.76 14.03 6.44
N LYS A 61 3.68 12.87 5.78
CA LYS A 61 3.43 11.57 6.40
C LYS A 61 4.35 10.50 5.85
N VAL A 62 4.48 9.42 6.60
CA VAL A 62 5.02 8.14 6.10
C VAL A 62 3.86 7.31 5.57
N PHE A 63 4.02 6.79 4.36
CA PHE A 63 3.07 5.92 3.68
C PHE A 63 3.69 4.53 3.63
N LEU A 64 3.05 3.57 4.27
CA LEU A 64 3.43 2.15 4.26
C LEU A 64 2.36 1.41 3.47
N ILE A 65 2.72 0.90 2.30
CA ILE A 65 1.77 0.30 1.36
C ILE A 65 2.06 -1.18 1.29
N THR A 66 1.03 -1.99 1.50
CA THR A 66 1.02 -3.40 1.12
C THR A 66 0.24 -3.57 -0.16
N VAL A 67 0.77 -4.36 -1.09
CA VAL A 67 0.18 -4.62 -2.40
C VAL A 67 -0.31 -6.07 -2.43
N LYS A 68 -1.56 -6.25 -2.85
CA LYS A 68 -2.22 -7.55 -2.95
C LYS A 68 -2.87 -7.69 -4.32
N GLN A 69 -2.70 -8.86 -4.93
CA GLN A 69 -3.33 -9.15 -6.21
C GLN A 69 -4.76 -9.68 -6.01
N GLY A 70 -5.65 -9.29 -6.92
CA GLY A 70 -7.04 -9.73 -6.97
C GLY A 70 -7.99 -8.89 -6.12
N ASP A 71 -9.22 -9.35 -6.05
CA ASP A 71 -10.30 -8.68 -5.31
C ASP A 71 -10.06 -8.74 -3.81
N PHE A 72 -10.64 -7.80 -3.07
CA PHE A 72 -10.71 -7.87 -1.61
C PHE A 72 -12.03 -8.51 -1.21
N ASP A 73 -11.95 -9.66 -0.54
CA ASP A 73 -13.13 -10.36 -0.05
C ASP A 73 -12.88 -10.98 1.34
N ARG A 74 -13.93 -11.58 1.92
CA ARG A 74 -13.81 -12.23 3.24
C ARG A 74 -12.88 -13.43 3.22
N ASN A 75 -12.69 -14.08 2.07
CA ASN A 75 -11.87 -15.29 1.97
C ASN A 75 -10.38 -14.98 2.09
N ASN A 76 -9.98 -13.79 1.62
CA ASN A 76 -8.59 -13.32 1.68
C ASN A 76 -8.30 -12.29 2.78
N TRP A 77 -9.23 -12.06 3.71
CA TRP A 77 -8.98 -11.17 4.85
C TRP A 77 -7.99 -11.78 5.86
N ASP A 78 -8.34 -12.93 6.43
CA ASP A 78 -7.59 -13.60 7.51
C ASP A 78 -6.75 -14.79 7.02
N SER A 79 -7.13 -15.42 5.92
CA SER A 79 -6.59 -16.73 5.51
C SER A 79 -6.11 -16.76 4.05
N GLY A 80 -5.18 -17.68 3.77
CA GLY A 80 -4.62 -17.89 2.43
C GLY A 80 -3.30 -17.17 2.18
N LYS A 81 -2.67 -17.47 1.04
CA LYS A 81 -1.33 -16.97 0.68
C LYS A 81 -1.27 -15.43 0.58
N ASN A 82 -2.39 -14.81 0.19
CA ASN A 82 -2.51 -13.36 -0.01
C ASN A 82 -3.33 -12.69 1.08
N ALA A 83 -3.43 -13.30 2.28
CA ALA A 83 -4.19 -12.74 3.38
C ALA A 83 -3.73 -11.32 3.75
N ILE A 84 -4.68 -10.45 4.09
CA ILE A 84 -4.44 -9.01 4.26
C ILE A 84 -4.12 -8.66 5.70
N ARG A 85 -4.94 -9.13 6.63
CA ARG A 85 -4.78 -8.84 8.06
C ARG A 85 -3.41 -9.27 8.60
N PRO A 86 -2.82 -10.43 8.21
CA PRO A 86 -1.47 -10.77 8.64
C PRO A 86 -0.42 -9.73 8.22
N SER A 87 -0.49 -9.21 7.00
CA SER A 87 0.41 -8.13 6.56
C SER A 87 0.21 -6.86 7.37
N LEU A 88 -1.04 -6.45 7.62
CA LEU A 88 -1.32 -5.28 8.46
C LEU A 88 -0.76 -5.43 9.89
N ASN A 89 -0.93 -6.61 10.50
CA ASN A 89 -0.38 -6.90 11.81
C ASN A 89 1.16 -6.84 11.78
N GLU A 90 1.81 -7.42 10.76
CA GLU A 90 3.27 -7.30 10.63
C GLU A 90 3.74 -5.83 10.50
N ILE A 91 2.99 -4.98 9.79
CA ILE A 91 3.33 -3.55 9.68
C ILE A 91 3.28 -2.89 11.06
N ILE A 92 2.18 -3.09 11.78
CA ILE A 92 1.91 -2.43 13.07
C ILE A 92 2.84 -2.95 14.15
N ASP A 93 2.95 -4.27 14.27
CA ASP A 93 3.61 -4.92 15.40
C ASP A 93 5.12 -5.08 15.19
N VAL A 94 5.59 -5.06 13.94
CA VAL A 94 6.99 -5.34 13.60
C VAL A 94 7.65 -4.24 12.77
N TYR A 95 7.09 -3.84 11.64
CA TYR A 95 7.75 -2.88 10.75
C TYR A 95 7.92 -1.51 11.41
N ILE A 96 6.83 -0.93 11.95
CA ILE A 96 6.83 0.40 12.56
C ILE A 96 7.81 0.46 13.74
N PRO A 97 7.83 -0.50 14.68
CA PRO A 97 8.76 -0.45 15.80
C PRO A 97 10.22 -0.75 15.44
N THR A 98 10.48 -1.61 14.44
CA THR A 98 11.83 -2.16 14.21
C THR A 98 12.54 -1.65 12.96
N GLN A 99 11.80 -1.36 11.88
CA GLN A 99 12.37 -1.01 10.57
C GLN A 99 12.26 0.49 10.26
N LEU A 100 11.23 1.16 10.75
CA LEU A 100 11.03 2.58 10.44
C LEU A 100 12.13 3.44 11.07
N ASN A 101 12.89 4.14 10.21
CA ASN A 101 13.96 5.02 10.67
C ASN A 101 13.41 6.09 11.63
N LYS A 102 14.02 6.22 12.82
CA LYS A 102 13.63 7.14 13.89
C LYS A 102 13.46 8.59 13.44
N ARG A 103 14.15 9.02 12.37
CA ARG A 103 13.96 10.36 11.77
C ARG A 103 12.53 10.63 11.32
N TYR A 104 11.76 9.56 11.06
CA TYR A 104 10.37 9.63 10.66
C TYR A 104 9.36 9.45 11.80
N ALA A 105 9.79 9.12 13.02
CA ALA A 105 8.91 8.82 14.15
C ALA A 105 7.97 9.98 14.54
N LYS A 106 8.35 11.22 14.21
CA LYS A 106 7.54 12.43 14.46
C LYS A 106 6.40 12.65 13.47
N TYR A 107 6.41 11.95 12.34
CA TYR A 107 5.37 12.10 11.32
C TYR A 107 4.30 11.04 11.51
N LYS A 108 3.05 11.40 11.18
CA LYS A 108 1.97 10.42 11.15
C LYS A 108 2.29 9.33 10.12
N ILE A 109 1.93 8.11 10.47
CA ILE A 109 2.04 6.93 9.61
C ILE A 109 0.67 6.62 9.05
N LYS A 110 0.63 6.28 7.78
CA LYS A 110 -0.58 5.91 7.06
C LYS A 110 -0.32 4.60 6.35
N ILE A 111 -1.10 3.59 6.71
CA ILE A 111 -1.01 2.25 6.15
C ILE A 111 -2.06 2.15 5.04
N ILE A 112 -1.66 1.68 3.85
CA ILE A 112 -2.52 1.53 2.68
C ILE A 112 -2.44 0.07 2.20
N VAL A 113 -3.61 -0.51 1.92
CA VAL A 113 -3.71 -1.75 1.14
C VAL A 113 -4.03 -1.35 -0.29
N ALA A 114 -3.17 -1.71 -1.23
CA ALA A 114 -3.38 -1.50 -2.66
C ALA A 114 -3.67 -2.84 -3.34
N CYS A 115 -4.64 -2.85 -4.25
CA CYS A 115 -4.94 -4.00 -5.09
C CYS A 115 -5.36 -3.58 -6.49
N ASN A 116 -5.27 -4.52 -7.43
CA ASN A 116 -5.70 -4.38 -8.81
C ASN A 116 -7.10 -4.94 -9.08
N GLY A 117 -7.75 -5.59 -8.10
CA GLY A 117 -9.13 -6.07 -8.21
C GLY A 117 -10.17 -5.10 -7.65
N ASP A 118 -11.44 -5.52 -7.67
CA ASP A 118 -12.54 -4.78 -7.08
C ASP A 118 -12.61 -5.03 -5.56
N LEU A 119 -13.11 -4.04 -4.82
CA LEU A 119 -13.42 -4.21 -3.40
C LEU A 119 -14.91 -4.54 -3.26
N ASP A 120 -15.22 -5.71 -2.68
CA ASP A 120 -16.62 -6.06 -2.45
C ASP A 120 -17.21 -5.14 -1.37
N GLN A 121 -18.20 -4.35 -1.76
CA GLN A 121 -18.63 -3.11 -1.09
C GLN A 121 -19.39 -3.34 0.24
N LYS A 122 -19.54 -4.60 0.67
CA LYS A 122 -20.43 -5.02 1.77
C LYS A 122 -19.81 -4.92 3.17
N GLU A 123 -18.52 -4.70 3.27
CA GLU A 123 -17.79 -4.62 4.54
C GLU A 123 -16.95 -3.35 4.48
N GLY A 124 -17.28 -2.35 5.32
CA GLY A 124 -16.51 -1.18 5.81
C GLY A 124 -15.13 -0.75 5.24
N VAL A 125 -14.78 -1.14 4.03
CA VAL A 125 -13.51 -0.98 3.34
C VAL A 125 -13.88 -0.43 1.99
N SER A 126 -14.00 0.89 1.96
CA SER A 126 -14.35 1.64 0.76
C SER A 126 -13.36 1.31 -0.37
N LYS A 127 -13.86 1.28 -1.63
CA LYS A 127 -13.22 1.18 -2.98
C LYS A 127 -11.69 1.26 -3.05
N VAL A 128 -11.02 0.68 -4.07
CA VAL A 128 -9.69 1.18 -4.47
C VAL A 128 -9.83 2.68 -4.74
N THR A 129 -9.49 3.41 -3.72
CA THR A 129 -9.52 4.84 -3.56
C THR A 129 -8.12 5.09 -3.09
N PHE A 130 -7.49 6.14 -3.60
CA PHE A 130 -6.45 6.77 -2.81
C PHE A 130 -7.10 7.16 -1.47
N PHE A 131 -7.13 6.26 -0.47
CA PHE A 131 -7.50 6.60 0.88
C PHE A 131 -6.37 7.42 1.39
N LEU A 132 -6.51 8.73 1.25
CA LEU A 132 -5.68 9.59 2.01
C LEU A 132 -6.28 9.76 3.43
N TRP A 133 -5.95 8.84 4.35
CA TRP A 133 -6.06 9.02 5.81
C TRP A 133 -4.96 9.87 6.46
#